data_AF-A0A151EHB2-F1
#
_entry.id   AF-A0A151EHB2-F1
#
_cell.length_a   1.000
_cell.length_b   1.000
_cell.length_c   1.000
_cell.angle_alpha   90.00
_cell.angle_beta   90.00
_cell.angle_gamma   90.00
#
_symmetry.space_group_name_H-M   'P 1'
#
loop_
_entity.id
_entity.type
_entity.pdbx_description
1 polymer ?
#
loop_
_entity_poly.entity_id
_entity_poly.type
_entity_poly.pdbx_seq_one_letter_code
_entity_poly.pdbx_strand_id
1 'polypeptide(L)'
;MKRAFGMLLLGLLISILILTVMNVNEFGEHSIGVGEHYLDKGLQEAGATNLVTNIVLDYRGYDTLGEVTVLFAATTGVAALFWREKHGKKE
;
A
#
# COMPACT_ATOMS: atom_id res chain seq x y z
N MET A 1 -10.33 -19.65 26.69
CA MET A 1 -10.60 -18.20 26.88
C MET A 1 -9.90 -17.32 25.84
N LYS A 2 -8.57 -17.36 25.67
CA LYS A 2 -7.86 -16.50 24.68
C LYS A 2 -8.37 -16.62 23.23
N ARG A 3 -8.66 -17.84 22.75
CA ARG A 3 -9.23 -18.07 21.41
C ARG A 3 -10.64 -17.50 21.26
N ALA A 4 -11.50 -17.67 22.27
CA ALA A 4 -12.86 -17.13 22.27
C ALA A 4 -12.85 -15.59 22.27
N PHE A 5 -11.97 -14.99 23.06
CA PHE A 5 -11.75 -13.54 23.06
C PHE A 5 -11.22 -13.04 21.71
N GLY A 6 -10.29 -13.75 21.09
CA GLY A 6 -9.80 -13.43 19.74
C GLY A 6 -10.88 -13.50 18.67
N MET A 7 -11.76 -14.52 18.72
CA MET A 7 -12.90 -14.63 17.80
C MET A 7 -13.91 -13.49 17.99
N LEU A 8 -14.15 -13.07 19.23
CA LEU A 8 -15.00 -11.91 19.51
C LEU A 8 -14.42 -10.61 18.92
N LEU A 9 -13.12 -10.36 19.10
CA LEU A 9 -12.45 -9.19 18.52
C LEU A 9 -12.47 -9.22 16.99
N LEU A 10 -12.25 -10.38 16.39
CA LEU A 10 -12.30 -10.54 14.94
C LEU A 10 -13.72 -10.27 14.41
N GLY A 11 -14.74 -10.84 15.07
CA GLY A 11 -16.13 -10.59 14.73
C GLY A 11 -16.50 -9.10 14.84
N LEU A 12 -16.04 -8.42 15.88
CA LEU A 12 -16.22 -6.98 16.04
C LEU A 12 -15.56 -6.19 14.90
N LEU A 13 -14.30 -6.50 14.57
CA LEU A 13 -13.58 -5.84 13.47
C LEU A 13 -14.31 -6.03 12.14
N ILE A 14 -14.72 -7.26 11.82
CA ILE A 14 -15.47 -7.57 10.60
C ILE A 14 -16.78 -6.80 10.56
N SER A 15 -17.49 -6.72 11.68
CA SER A 15 -18.76 -5.99 11.77
C SER A 15 -18.57 -4.50 11.48
N ILE A 16 -17.52 -3.89 12.04
CA ILE A 16 -17.17 -2.48 11.77
C ILE A 16 -16.82 -2.27 10.30
N LEU A 17 -16.04 -3.17 9.70
CA LEU A 17 -15.66 -3.09 8.29
C LEU A 17 -16.88 -3.21 7.38
N ILE A 18 -17.79 -4.15 7.64
CA ILE A 18 -19.04 -4.31 6.88
C ILE A 18 -19.89 -3.05 6.99
N LEU A 19 -20.09 -2.52 8.20
CA LEU A 19 -20.84 -1.27 8.40
C LEU A 19 -20.21 -0.11 7.63
N THR A 20 -18.88 -0.02 7.59
CA THR A 20 -18.18 1.04 6.84
C THR A 20 -18.39 0.89 5.33
N VAL A 21 -18.27 -0.33 4.80
CA VAL A 21 -18.50 -0.61 3.37
C VAL A 21 -19.94 -0.30 2.97
N MET A 22 -20.91 -0.59 3.84
CA MET A 22 -22.33 -0.25 3.61
C MET A 22 -22.60 1.26 3.56
N ASN A 23 -21.68 2.11 4.01
CA ASN A 23 -21.77 3.56 3.98
C ASN A 23 -20.91 4.21 2.88
N VAL A 24 -20.28 3.43 2.00
CA VAL A 24 -19.59 3.97 0.82
C VAL A 24 -20.62 4.41 -0.22
N ASN A 25 -20.31 5.47 -0.97
CA ASN A 25 -21.15 5.97 -2.06
C ASN A 25 -21.52 4.84 -3.04
N GLU A 26 -22.68 4.98 -3.68
CA GLU A 26 -23.11 4.04 -4.71
C GLU A 26 -22.10 3.96 -5.85
N PHE A 27 -22.02 2.80 -6.48
CA PHE A 27 -21.14 2.61 -7.62
C PHE A 27 -21.49 3.59 -8.74
N GLY A 28 -20.52 4.38 -9.17
CA GLY A 28 -20.71 5.43 -10.18
C GLY A 28 -20.93 6.83 -9.59
N GLU A 29 -21.24 6.96 -8.30
CA GLU A 29 -21.22 8.27 -7.63
C GLU A 29 -19.79 8.62 -7.23
N HIS A 30 -19.21 9.59 -7.93
CA HIS A 30 -17.86 10.05 -7.67
C HIS A 30 -17.90 11.23 -6.71
N SER A 31 -17.35 11.04 -5.51
CA SER A 31 -16.88 12.17 -4.71
C SER A 31 -15.61 12.67 -5.40
N ILE A 32 -15.77 13.63 -6.32
CA ILE A 32 -14.66 14.18 -7.12
C ILE A 32 -13.79 15.04 -6.22
N GLY A 33 -12.86 14.38 -5.53
CA GLY A 33 -11.79 15.04 -4.77
C GLY A 33 -10.59 15.33 -5.67
N VAL A 34 -9.39 15.01 -5.19
CA VAL A 34 -8.13 15.19 -5.94
C VAL A 34 -8.07 14.44 -7.29
N GLY A 35 -8.98 13.49 -7.53
CA GLY A 35 -9.06 12.74 -8.79
C GLY A 35 -9.33 13.61 -10.01
N GLU A 36 -10.15 14.66 -9.88
CA GLU A 36 -10.45 15.58 -10.98
C GLU A 36 -9.21 16.36 -11.40
N HIS A 37 -8.43 16.84 -10.42
CA HIS A 37 -7.15 17.50 -10.69
C HIS A 37 -6.17 16.60 -11.43
N TYR A 38 -6.05 15.32 -11.02
CA TYR A 38 -5.19 14.38 -11.73
C TYR A 38 -5.64 14.14 -13.18
N LEU A 39 -6.95 14.07 -13.43
CA LEU A 39 -7.50 13.91 -14.78
C LEU A 39 -7.23 15.13 -15.66
N ASP A 40 -7.46 16.34 -15.14
CA ASP A 40 -7.39 17.57 -15.92
C ASP A 40 -5.96 18.10 -16.09
N LYS A 41 -5.13 17.94 -15.05
CA LYS A 41 -3.78 18.55 -14.98
C LYS A 41 -2.64 17.55 -15.04
N GLY A 42 -2.90 16.26 -14.85
CA GLY A 42 -1.85 15.24 -14.78
C GLY A 42 -0.88 15.29 -15.96
N LEU A 43 -1.40 15.30 -17.19
CA LEU A 43 -0.54 15.37 -18.38
C LEU A 43 0.30 16.65 -18.43
N GLN A 44 -0.26 17.80 -18.01
CA GLN A 44 0.44 19.08 -18.05
C GLN A 44 1.53 19.17 -16.97
N GLU A 45 1.27 18.63 -15.78
CA GLU A 45 2.16 18.76 -14.62
C GLU A 45 3.32 17.76 -14.63
N ALA A 46 3.11 16.57 -15.20
CA ALA A 46 4.07 15.46 -15.12
C ALA A 46 4.45 14.84 -16.48
N GLY A 47 3.82 15.26 -17.59
CA GLY A 47 4.25 14.93 -18.95
C GLY A 47 4.01 13.49 -19.40
N ALA A 48 3.61 12.59 -18.49
CA ALA A 48 3.23 11.23 -18.82
C ALA A 48 1.75 11.14 -19.25
N THR A 49 1.50 10.53 -20.42
CA THR A 49 0.13 10.27 -20.93
C THR A 49 -0.59 9.17 -20.15
N ASN A 50 0.15 8.31 -19.45
CA ASN A 50 -0.43 7.31 -18.56
C ASN A 50 -0.71 7.93 -17.19
N LEU A 51 -1.99 8.17 -16.90
CA LEU A 51 -2.45 8.76 -15.64
C LEU A 51 -2.03 7.95 -14.41
N VAL A 52 -2.04 6.62 -14.48
CA VAL A 52 -1.67 5.77 -13.34
C VAL A 52 -0.18 5.93 -13.03
N THR A 53 0.67 5.88 -14.05
CA THR A 53 2.12 6.09 -13.90
C THR A 53 2.42 7.47 -13.33
N ASN A 54 1.70 8.48 -13.84
CA ASN A 54 1.81 9.86 -13.40
C ASN A 54 1.45 10.03 -11.90
N ILE A 55 0.35 9.43 -11.47
CA ILE A 55 -0.04 9.45 -10.04
C ILE A 55 1.00 8.75 -9.17
N VAL A 56 1.45 7.55 -9.55
CA VAL A 56 2.31 6.71 -8.72
C VAL A 56 3.74 7.26 -8.65
N LEU A 57 4.29 7.79 -9.75
CA LEU A 57 5.68 8.23 -9.82
C LEU A 57 5.87 9.73 -9.58
N ASP A 58 4.97 10.58 -10.09
CA ASP A 58 5.14 12.04 -10.01
C ASP A 58 4.39 12.62 -8.80
N TYR A 59 3.06 12.44 -8.71
CA TYR A 59 2.27 12.99 -7.60
C TYR A 59 2.54 12.28 -6.26
N ARG A 60 2.66 10.95 -6.29
CA ARG A 60 2.83 10.09 -5.10
C ARG A 60 4.15 9.32 -5.12
N GLY A 61 5.16 9.87 -5.77
CA GLY A 61 6.49 9.24 -5.88
C GLY A 61 7.13 8.91 -4.54
N TYR A 62 6.81 9.64 -3.47
CA TYR A 62 7.28 9.33 -2.12
C TYR A 62 6.75 7.99 -1.58
N ASP A 63 5.51 7.63 -1.90
CA ASP A 63 4.94 6.33 -1.49
C ASP A 63 5.67 5.19 -2.21
N THR A 64 5.92 5.34 -3.52
CA THR A 64 6.68 4.36 -4.32
C THR A 64 8.16 4.30 -3.93
N LEU A 65 8.79 5.42 -3.57
CA LEU A 65 10.13 5.43 -2.98
C LEU A 65 10.15 4.62 -1.67
N GLY A 66 9.10 4.75 -0.87
CA GLY A 66 8.88 3.92 0.32
C GLY A 66 8.76 2.44 -0.02
N GLU A 67 7.94 2.07 -1.00
CA GLU A 67 7.80 0.68 -1.48
C GLU A 67 9.15 0.09 -1.91
N VAL A 68 9.91 0.81 -2.74
CA VAL A 68 11.24 0.39 -3.20
C VAL A 68 12.20 0.26 -2.03
N THR A 69 12.15 1.17 -1.05
CA THR A 69 12.98 1.10 0.16
C THR A 69 12.66 -0.12 1.00
N VAL A 70 11.37 -0.45 1.18
CA VAL A 70 10.94 -1.65 1.91
C VAL A 70 11.42 -2.91 1.21
N LEU A 71 11.24 -3.01 -0.11
CA LEU A 71 11.73 -4.14 -0.89
C LEU A 71 13.25 -4.27 -0.84
N PHE A 72 13.97 -3.15 -0.94
CA PHE A 72 15.43 -3.12 -0.82
C PHE A 72 15.89 -3.57 0.57
N ALA A 73 15.26 -3.09 1.64
CA ALA A 73 15.59 -3.49 3.00
C ALA A 73 15.29 -4.97 3.25
N ALA A 74 14.16 -5.47 2.76
CA ALA A 74 13.78 -6.88 2.89
C ALA A 74 14.77 -7.80 2.16
N THR A 75 15.09 -7.49 0.90
CA THR A 75 16.03 -8.28 0.08
C THR A 75 17.44 -8.24 0.66
N THR A 76 17.93 -7.06 1.06
CA THR A 76 19.24 -6.91 1.70
C THR A 76 19.31 -7.63 3.05
N GLY A 77 18.26 -7.54 3.86
CA GLY A 77 18.16 -8.24 5.14
C GLY A 77 18.24 -9.76 4.98
N VAL A 78 17.52 -10.32 4.01
CA VAL A 78 17.60 -11.74 3.66
C VAL A 78 19.01 -12.11 3.17
N ALA A 79 19.60 -11.32 2.28
CA ALA A 79 20.95 -11.55 1.78
C ALA A 79 22.01 -11.55 2.90
N ALA A 80 21.89 -10.63 3.87
CA ALA A 80 22.78 -10.56 5.03
C ALA A 80 22.67 -11.80 5.94
N LEU A 81 21.46 -12.33 6.14
CA LEU A 81 21.25 -13.57 6.91
C LEU A 81 21.93 -14.77 6.24
N PHE A 82 21.74 -14.94 4.92
CA PHE A 82 22.40 -16.01 4.15
C PHE A 82 23.92 -15.85 4.11
N TRP A 83 24.42 -14.61 3.99
CA TRP A 83 25.85 -14.33 4.03
C TRP A 83 26.47 -14.77 5.35
N ARG A 84 25.81 -14.44 6.47
CA ARG A 84 26.24 -14.83 7.82
C ARG A 84 26.24 -16.36 7.98
N GLU A 85 25.21 -17.05 7.51
CA GLU A 85 25.16 -18.52 7.63
C GLU A 85 26.32 -19.19 6.85
N LYS A 86 26.60 -18.72 5.64
CA LYS A 86 27.67 -19.27 4.79
C LYS A 86 29.06 -19.07 5.40
N HIS A 87 29.30 -17.96 6.09
CA HIS A 87 30.61 -17.62 6.66
C HIS A 87 30.75 -17.98 8.15
N GLY A 88 29.65 -18.25 8.86
CA GLY A 88 29.63 -18.71 10.25
C GLY A 88 29.77 -20.23 10.42
N LYS A 89 29.81 -21.01 9.32
CA LYS A 89 30.06 -22.47 9.30
C LYS A 89 31.55 -22.82 9.11
N LYS A 90 32.46 -21.96 9.57
CA LYS A 90 33.91 -22.22 9.62
C LYS A 90 34.38 -22.37 11.07
N GLU A 91 33.72 -23.22 11.85
CA GLU A 91 34.28 -23.94 13.00
C GLU A 91 33.61 -25.31 13.09
#